data_AF-A0A660PU17-F1
#
_entry.id   AF-A0A660PU17-F1
#
_cell.length_a   1.000
_cell.length_b   1.000
_cell.length_c   1.000
_cell.angle_alpha   90.00
_cell.angle_beta   90.00
_cell.angle_gamma   90.00
#
_symmetry.space_group_name_H-M   'P 1'
#
loop_
_entity.id
_entity.type
_entity.pdbx_description
1 polymer ?
#
loop_
_entity_poly.entity_id
_entity_poly.type
_entity_poly.pdbx_seq_one_letter_code
_entity_poly.pdbx_strand_id
1 'polypeptide(L)' 'ATRQGGPLEMVVDGETGYLVPPDDPQPMAEAILSLLRSPEQARAMGRAGRDRCEQRFTAERSCQETKLLYEALLQRVS' A
#
# COMPACT_ATOMS: atom_id res chain seq x y z
N ALA A 1 -4.54 1.05 8.55
CA ALA A 1 -3.23 1.71 8.72
C ALA A 1 -3.44 3.19 9.00
N THR A 2 -2.50 3.88 9.63
CA THR A 2 -2.63 5.32 9.90
C THR A 2 -2.44 6.13 8.61
N ARG A 3 -3.15 7.25 8.47
CA ARG A 3 -3.11 8.17 7.33
C ARG A 3 -1.91 9.11 7.43
N GLN A 4 -0.70 8.54 7.54
CA GLN A 4 0.55 9.28 7.59
C GLN A 4 1.71 8.43 7.07
N GLY A 5 2.70 9.07 6.46
CA GLY A 5 3.91 8.40 5.97
C GLY A 5 3.64 7.36 4.87
N GLY A 6 4.46 6.31 4.83
CA GLY A 6 4.41 5.25 3.81
C GLY A 6 3.03 4.61 3.54
N PRO A 7 2.14 4.39 4.54
CA PRO A 7 0.78 3.94 4.29
C PRO A 7 0.00 4.75 3.24
N LEU A 8 0.22 6.06 3.11
CA LEU A 8 -0.44 6.90 2.10
C LEU A 8 -0.06 6.50 0.66
N GLU A 9 1.13 5.94 0.48
CA GLU A 9 1.64 5.46 -0.81
C GLU A 9 1.26 3.98 -1.04
N MET A 10 1.13 3.22 0.05
CA MET A 10 0.93 1.77 0.03
C MET A 10 -0.54 1.33 0.04
N VAL A 11 -1.47 2.13 0.54
CA VAL A 11 -2.87 1.75 0.72
C VAL A 11 -3.78 2.59 -0.16
N VAL A 12 -4.67 1.93 -0.91
CA VAL A 12 -5.84 2.57 -1.51
C VAL A 12 -7.02 2.38 -0.54
N ASP A 13 -7.48 3.49 0.03
CA ASP A 13 -8.49 3.51 1.09
C ASP A 13 -9.80 2.86 0.62
N GLY A 14 -10.31 1.90 1.41
CA GLY A 14 -11.50 1.11 1.10
C GLY A 14 -11.29 -0.03 0.09
N GLU A 15 -10.18 -0.07 -0.63
CA GLU A 15 -9.91 -1.10 -1.65
C GLU A 15 -8.88 -2.12 -1.21
N THR A 16 -7.70 -1.67 -0.76
CA THR A 16 -6.60 -2.54 -0.33
C THR A 16 -6.34 -2.49 1.17
N GLY A 17 -7.15 -1.71 1.89
CA GLY A 17 -7.06 -1.45 3.32
C GLY A 17 -7.81 -0.17 3.68
N TYR A 18 -7.87 0.15 4.97
CA TYR A 18 -8.40 1.43 5.44
C TYR A 18 -7.29 2.35 5.96
N LEU A 19 -7.41 3.64 5.67
CA LEU A 19 -6.56 4.71 6.19
C LEU A 19 -7.30 5.52 7.26
N VAL A 20 -6.90 5.33 8.51
CA VAL A 20 -7.49 5.96 9.69
C VAL A 20 -6.62 7.12 10.20
N PRO A 21 -7.17 8.12 10.90
CA PRO A 21 -6.36 9.14 11.56
C PRO A 21 -5.32 8.55 12.53
N PRO A 22 -4.15 9.18 12.70
CA PRO A 22 -3.26 8.85 13.80
C PRO A 22 -3.85 9.31 15.15
N ASP A 23 -3.37 8.71 16.24
CA ASP A 23 -3.70 9.06 17.62
C ASP A 23 -5.20 9.01 18.01
N ASP A 24 -6.03 8.44 17.14
CA ASP A 24 -7.44 8.13 17.39
C ASP A 24 -7.70 6.62 17.18
N PRO A 25 -7.89 5.84 18.25
CA PRO A 25 -8.13 4.40 18.13
C PRO A 25 -9.52 4.06 17.62
N GLN A 26 -10.50 4.98 17.70
CA GLN A 26 -11.90 4.67 17.43
C GLN A 26 -12.15 4.30 15.95
N PRO A 27 -11.64 5.05 14.94
CA PRO A 27 -11.79 4.67 13.54
C PRO A 27 -11.10 3.35 13.18
N MET A 28 -10.01 2.99 13.86
CA MET A 28 -9.35 1.69 13.67
C MET A 28 -10.27 0.55 14.14
N ALA A 29 -10.87 0.71 15.31
CA ALA A 29 -11.80 -0.29 15.86
C ALA A 29 -13.01 -0.47 14.95
N GLU A 30 -13.60 0.62 14.46
CA GLU A 30 -14.72 0.58 13.52
C GLU A 30 -14.37 -0.11 12.20
N ALA A 31 -13.20 0.19 11.64
CA ALA A 31 -12.71 -0.47 10.44
C ALA A 31 -12.55 -1.99 10.65
N ILE A 32 -11.95 -2.42 11.76
CA ILE A 32 -11.80 -3.85 12.09
C ILE A 32 -13.16 -4.52 12.25
N LEU A 33 -14.08 -3.91 13.00
CA LEU A 33 -15.43 -4.45 13.21
C LEU A 33 -16.21 -4.56 11.91
N SER A 34 -16.07 -3.60 10.98
CA SER A 34 -16.71 -3.66 9.67
C SER A 34 -16.26 -4.89 8.87
N LEU A 35 -14.95 -5.19 8.86
CA LEU A 35 -14.39 -6.34 8.15
C LEU A 35 -14.78 -7.67 8.80
N LEU A 36 -14.84 -7.73 10.13
CA LEU A 36 -15.30 -8.92 10.85
C LEU A 36 -16.77 -9.24 10.56
N ARG A 37 -17.60 -8.23 10.34
CA ARG A 37 -19.02 -8.39 9.95
C ARG A 37 -19.19 -8.79 8.49
N SER A 38 -18.17 -8.66 7.65
CA SER A 38 -18.23 -8.96 6.21
C SER A 38 -16.97 -9.72 5.74
N PRO A 39 -16.88 -11.04 6.02
CA PRO A 39 -15.71 -11.84 5.68
C PRO A 39 -15.38 -11.87 4.18
N GLU A 40 -16.37 -11.76 3.30
CA GLU A 40 -16.14 -11.69 1.85
C GLU A 40 -15.42 -10.41 1.45
N GLN A 41 -15.88 -9.26 1.97
CA GLN A 41 -15.22 -7.97 1.78
C GLN A 41 -13.78 -8.01 2.32
N ALA A 42 -13.58 -8.56 3.52
CA ALA A 42 -12.25 -8.70 4.11
C ALA A 42 -11.30 -9.53 3.23
N ARG A 43 -11.79 -10.65 2.67
CA ARG A 43 -11.00 -11.48 1.74
C ARG A 43 -10.71 -10.77 0.42
N ALA A 44 -11.68 -10.04 -0.12
CA ALA A 44 -11.50 -9.27 -1.35
C ALA A 44 -10.44 -8.18 -1.17
N MET A 45 -10.54 -7.41 -0.09
CA MET A 45 -9.58 -6.37 0.28
C MET A 45 -8.18 -6.95 0.52
N GLY A 46 -8.08 -8.08 1.21
CA GLY A 46 -6.80 -8.77 1.44
C GLY A 46 -6.13 -9.24 0.15
N ARG A 47 -6.90 -9.78 -0.80
CA ARG A 47 -6.37 -10.14 -2.14
C ARG A 47 -5.90 -8.91 -2.90
N ALA A 48 -6.73 -7.87 -2.98
CA ALA A 48 -6.36 -6.63 -3.67
C ALA A 48 -5.09 -6.00 -3.07
N GLY A 49 -4.94 -6.02 -1.75
CA GLY A 49 -3.72 -5.57 -1.07
C GLY A 49 -2.50 -6.41 -1.41
N ARG A 50 -2.62 -7.74 -1.43
CA ARG A 50 -1.52 -8.63 -1.85
C ARG A 50 -1.12 -8.36 -3.30
N ASP A 51 -2.09 -8.31 -4.22
CA ASP A 51 -1.83 -8.09 -5.64
C ASP A 51 -1.11 -6.74 -5.85
N ARG A 52 -1.53 -5.69 -5.14
CA ARG A 52 -0.86 -4.38 -5.18
C ARG A 52 0.58 -4.45 -4.67
N CYS A 53 0.82 -5.15 -3.56
CA CYS A 53 2.16 -5.35 -3.02
C CYS A 53 3.08 -6.05 -4.03
N GLU A 54 2.61 -7.15 -4.62
CA GLU A 54 3.38 -7.94 -5.60
C GLU A 54 3.64 -7.18 -6.90
N GLN A 55 2.76 -6.27 -7.31
CA GLN A 55 2.93 -5.50 -8.54
C GLN A 55 3.84 -4.28 -8.39
N ARG A 56 3.91 -3.70 -7.19
CA ARG A 56 4.50 -2.36 -6.98
C ARG A 56 5.63 -2.28 -5.95
N PHE A 57 5.67 -3.18 -4.97
CA PHE A 57 6.56 -3.02 -3.81
C PHE A 57 7.50 -4.22 -3.63
N THR A 58 7.90 -4.84 -4.74
CA THR A 58 8.89 -5.93 -4.75
C THR A 58 10.31 -5.38 -4.78
N ALA A 59 11.25 -6.12 -4.17
CA ALA A 59 12.66 -5.74 -4.17
C ALA A 59 13.24 -5.70 -5.60
N GLU A 60 12.80 -6.65 -6.44
CA GLU A 60 13.19 -6.76 -7.84
C GLU A 60 12.79 -5.49 -8.61
N ARG A 61 11.56 -5.02 -8.43
CA ARG A 61 11.06 -3.81 -9.08
C ARG A 61 11.82 -2.57 -8.60
N SER A 62 11.97 -2.41 -7.28
CA SER A 62 12.72 -1.29 -6.71
C SER A 62 14.16 -1.24 -7.21
N CYS A 63 14.82 -2.40 -7.32
CA CYS A 63 16.17 -2.52 -7.88
C CYS A 63 16.19 -2.13 -9.36
N GLN A 64 15.24 -2.64 -10.16
CA GLN A 64 15.15 -2.33 -11.58
C GLN A 64 14.89 -0.83 -11.83
N GLU A 65 13.96 -0.21 -11.10
CA GLU A 65 13.64 1.21 -11.24
C GLU A 65 14.85 2.09 -10.85
N THR A 66 15.54 1.76 -9.76
CA THR A 66 16.77 2.45 -9.35
C THR A 66 17.88 2.31 -10.40
N LYS A 67 18.06 1.11 -10.95
CA LYS A 67 19.03 0.83 -12.00
C LYS A 67 18.75 1.66 -13.26
N LEU A 68 17.50 1.66 -13.74
CA LEU A 68 17.09 2.43 -14.92
C LEU A 68 17.32 3.92 -14.74
N LEU A 69 17.09 4.44 -13.53
CA LEU A 69 17.40 5.83 -13.21
C LEU A 69 18.89 6.13 -13.35
N TYR A 70 19.76 5.27 -12.80
CA TYR A 70 21.21 5.44 -12.94
C TYR A 70 21.68 5.35 -14.38
N GLU A 71 21.17 4.41 -15.16
CA GLU A 71 21.49 4.29 -16.59
C GLU A 71 21.08 5.56 -17.37
N ALA A 72 19.88 6.08 -17.10
CA ALA A 72 19.41 7.32 -17.73
C ALA A 72 20.24 8.55 -17.35
N LEU A 73 20.75 8.62 -16.12
CA LEU A 73 21.61 9.73 -15.69
C LEU A 73 23.00 9.64 -16.31
N LEU A 74 23.59 8.45 -16.41
CA LEU A 74 24.89 8.26 -17.06
C LEU A 74 24.88 8.64 -18.55
N GLN A 75 23.77 8.36 -19.25
CA GLN A 75 23.58 8.74 -20.64
C GLN A 75 23.43 10.26 -20.88
N ARG A 76 23.03 11.03 -19.85
CA ARG A 76 22.86 12.49 -19.95
C ARG A 76 24.15 13.29 -19.73
N VAL A 77 25.15 12.67 -19.12
CA VAL A 77 26.44 13.29 -18.79
C VAL A 77 27.52 12.94 -19.83
N SER A 78 27.18 12.07 -20.79
CA SER A 78 28.01 11.73 -21.96
C SER A 78 27.66 12.63 -23.15
#